data_AF-A0A7S3CHL5-F1
#
_entry.id   AF-A0A7S3CHL5-F1
#
_cell.length_a   1.000
_cell.length_b   1.000
_cell.length_c   1.000
_cell.angle_alpha   90.00
_cell.angle_beta   90.00
_cell.angle_gamma   90.00
#
_symmetry.space_group_name_H-M   'P 1'
#
loop_
_entity.id
_entity.type
_entity.pdbx_description
1 polymer ?
#
loop_
_entity_poly.entity_id
_entity_poly.type
_entity_poly.pdbx_seq_one_letter_code
_entity_poly.pdbx_strand_id
1 'polypeptide(L)'
;MNLRDITSKMRSSPDFGDFTEKLVGTGEMWAGPRNGNQDDKAHPPIHPVKLARQEQLNLQEWKVYDLLIRQFLGSMAKDAVGSETSIQVEMGGEEFSLSGLVVEQRNFLEIYSFDQWTDKFVPIFEENEQFKPSLLDIHEGQTQPPSHLTESDLITLMDKHGIGTDATIHEHIKTVQERGYAVKSGIHIVPKQLGVSLVQTYQKIGIDLYKPYLRAQMERDMKDITLGVKNREQALKESVENMLLIYKQTASQKDQ
;
A
#
# COMPACT_ATOMS: atom_id res chain seq x y z
N MET A 1 18.98 15.90 9.62
CA MET A 1 17.85 15.72 10.55
C MET A 1 18.28 14.79 11.68
N ASN A 2 18.14 15.17 12.95
CA ASN A 2 18.48 14.28 14.08
C ASN A 2 17.24 13.49 14.53
N LEU A 3 17.13 12.24 14.07
CA LEU A 3 15.98 11.37 14.37
C LEU A 3 15.90 10.97 15.84
N ARG A 4 17.05 10.83 16.53
CA ARG A 4 17.06 10.51 17.97
C ARG A 4 16.44 11.64 18.79
N ASP A 5 16.71 12.89 18.42
CA ASP A 5 16.13 14.06 19.09
C ASP A 5 14.63 14.21 18.80
N ILE A 6 14.18 13.85 17.60
CA ILE A 6 12.74 13.85 17.27
C ILE A 6 12.02 12.76 18.07
N THR A 7 12.61 11.57 18.12
CA THR A 7 12.08 10.42 18.86
C THR A 7 12.01 10.71 20.35
N SER A 8 13.06 11.30 20.94
CA SER A 8 13.11 11.59 22.38
C SER A 8 12.00 12.55 22.85
N LYS A 9 11.49 13.41 21.97
CA LYS A 9 10.34 14.28 22.27
C LYS A 9 9.05 13.50 22.54
N MET A 10 8.96 12.24 22.13
CA MET A 10 7.78 11.40 22.37
C MET A 10 7.79 10.72 23.75
N ARG A 11 8.88 10.79 24.53
CA ARG A 11 9.01 10.11 25.83
C ARG A 11 7.96 10.53 26.87
N SER A 12 7.48 11.77 26.79
CA SER A 12 6.46 12.30 27.70
C SER A 12 5.03 11.98 27.27
N SER A 13 4.85 11.25 26.16
CA SER A 13 3.54 10.77 25.72
C SER A 13 3.07 9.64 26.63
N PRO A 14 1.81 9.66 27.11
CA PRO A 14 1.23 8.50 27.79
C PRO A 14 1.02 7.31 26.85
N ASP A 15 0.85 7.55 25.54
CA ASP A 15 0.55 6.52 24.54
C ASP A 15 1.80 5.85 23.96
N PHE A 16 2.91 6.60 23.90
CA PHE A 16 4.13 6.19 23.19
C PHE A 16 5.39 6.21 24.07
N GLY A 17 5.30 6.76 25.29
CA GLY A 17 6.45 7.06 26.14
C GLY A 17 7.27 5.83 26.49
N ASP A 18 6.62 4.75 26.92
CA ASP A 18 7.28 3.50 27.32
C ASP A 18 8.10 2.90 26.18
N PHE A 19 7.51 2.77 24.99
CA PHE A 19 8.22 2.27 23.82
C PHE A 19 9.35 3.23 23.41
N THR A 20 9.11 4.54 23.50
CA THR A 20 10.12 5.55 23.18
C THR A 20 11.32 5.47 24.14
N GLU A 21 11.10 5.16 25.41
CA GLU A 21 12.17 4.98 26.40
C GLU A 21 13.02 3.75 26.08
N LYS A 22 12.41 2.61 25.72
CA LYS A 22 13.14 1.44 25.22
C LYS A 22 13.90 1.73 23.92
N LEU A 23 13.29 2.52 23.03
CA LEU A 23 13.84 2.82 21.71
C LEU A 23 15.06 3.75 21.79
N VAL A 24 15.00 4.86 22.51
CA VAL A 24 16.10 5.86 22.54
C VAL A 24 16.66 6.17 23.92
N GLY A 25 15.95 5.83 25.00
CA GLY A 25 16.42 6.01 26.37
C GLY A 25 17.47 4.97 26.76
N THR A 26 17.05 3.70 26.81
CA THR A 26 17.96 2.56 26.97
C THR A 26 18.70 2.25 25.66
N GLY A 27 18.04 2.51 24.52
CA GLY A 27 18.59 2.22 23.19
C GLY A 27 18.51 0.75 22.79
N GLU A 28 17.85 -0.09 23.59
CA GLU A 28 17.81 -1.54 23.39
C GLU A 28 17.10 -1.93 22.08
N MET A 29 16.13 -1.14 21.65
CA MET A 29 15.34 -1.37 20.43
C MET A 29 15.80 -0.55 19.23
N TRP A 30 16.80 0.33 19.35
CA TRP A 30 17.22 1.18 18.24
C TRP A 30 17.91 0.38 17.13
N ALA A 31 17.35 0.42 15.92
CA ALA A 31 18.00 -0.04 14.69
C ALA A 31 18.36 1.11 13.73
N GLY A 32 17.77 2.29 13.94
CA GLY A 32 17.83 3.39 12.98
C GLY A 32 16.73 3.28 11.93
N PRO A 33 16.52 4.32 11.10
CA PRO A 33 15.40 4.35 10.16
C PRO A 33 15.55 3.28 9.08
N ARG A 34 14.47 2.53 8.84
CA ARG A 34 14.32 1.68 7.67
C ARG A 34 13.97 2.53 6.45
N ASN A 35 14.97 2.87 5.65
CA ASN A 35 14.79 3.70 4.46
C ASN A 35 14.07 2.93 3.33
N GLY A 36 13.19 3.63 2.62
CA GLY A 36 12.60 3.15 1.37
C GLY A 36 13.49 3.43 0.15
N ASN A 37 13.00 3.07 -1.03
CA ASN A 37 13.71 3.25 -2.31
C ASN A 37 13.34 4.56 -3.04
N GLN A 38 12.43 5.36 -2.49
CA GLN A 38 11.92 6.58 -3.12
C GLN A 38 12.53 7.83 -2.46
N ASP A 39 12.93 8.80 -3.28
CA ASP A 39 13.50 10.08 -2.84
C ASP A 39 13.13 11.17 -3.85
N ASP A 40 12.34 12.15 -3.42
CA ASP A 40 11.96 13.32 -4.23
C ASP A 40 12.98 14.46 -4.12
N LYS A 41 14.01 14.30 -3.27
CA LYS A 41 15.08 15.26 -2.96
C LYS A 41 14.61 16.59 -2.40
N ALA A 42 13.35 16.71 -2.01
CA ALA A 42 12.72 17.94 -1.55
C ALA A 42 12.11 17.79 -0.15
N HIS A 43 11.51 16.64 0.14
CA HIS A 43 10.74 16.40 1.34
C HIS A 43 11.25 15.15 2.06
N PRO A 44 11.48 15.22 3.39
CA PRO A 44 11.70 14.02 4.18
C PRO A 44 10.40 13.20 4.27
N PRO A 45 10.48 11.89 4.58
CA PRO A 45 9.30 11.09 4.90
C PRO A 45 8.43 11.77 5.96
N ILE A 46 7.11 11.53 5.92
CA ILE A 46 6.18 12.07 6.91
C ILE A 46 6.61 11.59 8.31
N HIS A 47 6.84 12.54 9.22
CA HIS A 47 7.34 12.27 10.56
C HIS A 47 6.80 13.31 11.57
N PRO A 48 6.74 12.98 12.87
CA PRO A 48 6.31 13.93 13.87
C PRO A 48 7.29 15.08 14.06
N VAL A 49 6.75 16.29 14.06
CA VAL A 49 7.50 17.51 14.42
C VAL A 49 7.22 17.98 15.85
N LYS A 50 6.07 17.59 16.40
CA LYS A 50 5.59 17.97 17.73
C LYS A 50 4.76 16.85 18.35
N LEU A 51 4.91 16.67 19.66
CA LEU A 51 4.02 15.80 20.43
C LEU A 51 2.64 16.47 20.57
N ALA A 52 1.60 15.75 20.18
CA ALA A 52 0.21 16.08 20.44
C ALA A 52 -0.37 15.06 21.43
N ARG A 53 -1.32 15.50 22.25
CA ARG A 53 -2.10 14.63 23.13
C ARG A 53 -3.48 14.40 22.57
N GLN A 54 -4.10 13.28 22.92
CA GLN A 54 -5.42 12.90 22.40
C GLN A 54 -6.48 13.97 22.66
N GLU A 55 -6.43 14.68 23.79
CA GLU A 55 -7.42 15.72 24.12
C GLU A 55 -7.29 16.98 23.25
N GLN A 56 -6.20 17.12 22.49
CA GLN A 56 -5.94 18.27 21.63
C GLN A 56 -6.45 18.08 20.21
N LEU A 57 -6.82 16.85 19.84
CA LEU A 57 -7.19 16.46 18.48
C LEU A 57 -8.58 15.84 18.50
N ASN A 58 -9.34 16.02 17.42
CA ASN A 58 -10.57 15.26 17.26
C ASN A 58 -10.26 13.78 16.96
N LEU A 59 -11.28 12.91 17.01
CA LEU A 59 -11.10 11.47 16.87
C LEU A 59 -10.41 11.06 15.55
N GLN A 60 -10.70 11.73 14.43
CA GLN A 60 -10.11 11.38 13.13
C GLN A 60 -8.67 11.89 13.02
N GLU A 61 -8.41 13.10 13.49
CA GLU A 61 -7.06 13.67 13.58
C GLU A 61 -6.16 12.81 14.47
N TRP A 62 -6.67 12.36 15.63
CA TRP A 62 -5.94 11.48 16.52
C TRP A 62 -5.61 10.13 15.87
N LYS A 63 -6.56 9.51 15.15
CA LYS A 63 -6.30 8.24 14.45
C LYS A 63 -5.19 8.35 13.41
N VAL A 64 -5.18 9.43 12.63
CA VAL A 64 -4.12 9.68 11.65
C VAL A 64 -2.80 9.97 12.36
N TYR A 65 -2.82 10.79 13.41
CA TYR A 65 -1.64 11.10 14.21
C TYR A 65 -1.03 9.83 14.83
N ASP A 66 -1.83 9.03 15.55
CA ASP A 66 -1.42 7.78 16.19
C ASP A 66 -0.81 6.80 15.18
N LEU A 67 -1.44 6.61 14.02
CA LEU A 67 -0.88 5.80 12.92
C LEU A 67 0.50 6.31 12.50
N LEU A 68 0.64 7.61 12.26
CA LEU A 68 1.91 8.21 11.83
C LEU A 68 3.00 8.10 12.90
N ILE A 69 2.67 8.29 14.18
CA ILE A 69 3.64 8.12 15.26
C ILE A 69 4.08 6.67 15.39
N ARG A 70 3.14 5.72 15.39
CA ARG A 70 3.46 4.29 15.49
C ARG A 70 4.29 3.84 14.31
N GLN A 71 3.96 4.27 13.09
CA GLN A 71 4.76 4.00 11.88
C GLN A 71 6.17 4.56 12.03
N PHE A 72 6.29 5.82 12.44
CA PHE A 72 7.58 6.47 12.61
C PHE A 72 8.45 5.76 13.65
N LEU A 73 7.92 5.54 14.86
CA LEU A 73 8.63 4.85 15.95
C LEU A 73 9.01 3.42 15.57
N GLY A 74 8.07 2.67 14.97
CA GLY A 74 8.32 1.31 14.49
C GLY A 74 9.40 1.25 13.42
N SER A 75 9.43 2.23 12.50
CA SER A 75 10.44 2.28 11.42
C SER A 75 11.88 2.50 11.91
N MET A 76 12.07 2.94 13.14
CA MET A 76 13.39 3.11 13.76
C MET A 76 13.79 1.96 14.70
N ALA A 77 12.83 1.08 14.99
CA ALA A 77 13.00 -0.05 15.88
C ALA A 77 13.58 -1.26 15.12
N LYS A 78 14.11 -2.22 15.88
CA LYS A 78 14.52 -3.52 15.36
C LYS A 78 13.34 -4.27 14.72
N ASP A 79 13.63 -5.10 13.72
CA ASP A 79 12.67 -6.05 13.16
C ASP A 79 12.24 -7.07 14.23
N ALA A 80 11.01 -7.60 14.10
CA ALA A 80 10.57 -8.71 14.93
C ALA A 80 11.38 -9.97 14.60
N VAL A 81 11.68 -10.77 15.62
CA VAL A 81 12.42 -12.02 15.49
C VAL A 81 11.52 -13.16 15.91
N GLY A 82 11.48 -14.22 15.11
CA GLY A 82 10.72 -15.42 15.39
C GLY A 82 11.37 -16.65 14.78
N SER A 83 11.01 -17.81 15.31
CA SER A 83 11.46 -19.11 14.84
C SER A 83 10.33 -19.81 14.10
N GLU A 84 10.60 -20.22 12.86
CA GLU A 84 9.68 -21.05 12.07
C GLU A 84 10.12 -22.51 12.12
N THR A 85 9.19 -23.40 12.48
CA THR A 85 9.38 -24.85 12.42
C THR A 85 8.57 -25.39 11.26
N SER A 86 9.22 -26.06 10.32
CA SER A 86 8.55 -26.73 9.19
C SER A 86 8.73 -28.24 9.32
N ILE A 87 7.63 -28.97 9.21
CA ILE A 87 7.57 -30.43 9.26
C ILE A 87 7.09 -30.90 7.89
N GLN A 88 7.86 -31.79 7.28
CA GLN A 88 7.49 -32.50 6.06
C GLN A 88 7.12 -33.94 6.40
N VAL A 89 6.04 -34.44 5.80
CA VAL A 89 5.52 -35.78 6.01
C VAL A 89 5.32 -36.43 4.66
N GLU A 90 5.91 -37.60 4.46
CA GLU A 90 5.65 -38.44 3.29
C GLU A 90 4.60 -39.51 3.64
N MET A 91 3.58 -39.64 2.81
CA MET A 91 2.57 -40.68 2.96
C MET A 91 2.17 -41.23 1.59
N GLY A 92 2.47 -42.50 1.33
CA GLY A 92 2.08 -43.16 0.09
C GLY A 92 2.72 -42.57 -1.17
N GLY A 93 3.90 -41.94 -1.04
CA GLY A 93 4.61 -41.25 -2.12
C GLY A 93 4.18 -39.79 -2.34
N GLU A 94 3.24 -39.28 -1.55
CA GLU A 94 2.81 -37.87 -1.56
C GLU A 94 3.44 -37.10 -0.38
N GLU A 95 3.78 -35.83 -0.60
CA GLU A 95 4.35 -34.95 0.44
C GLU A 95 3.30 -33.99 1.01
N PHE A 96 3.28 -33.89 2.33
CA PHE A 96 2.48 -32.93 3.09
C PHE A 96 3.41 -32.08 3.96
N SER A 97 3.01 -30.84 4.22
CA SER A 97 3.81 -29.93 5.06
C SER A 97 2.95 -29.24 6.11
N LEU A 98 3.51 -29.05 7.29
CA LEU A 98 2.96 -28.22 8.36
C LEU A 98 4.05 -27.27 8.84
N SER A 99 3.75 -25.98 8.89
CA SER A 99 4.63 -24.98 9.51
C SER A 99 4.00 -24.33 10.75
N GLY A 100 4.85 -23.99 11.71
CA GLY A 100 4.56 -23.22 12.91
C GLY A 100 5.52 -22.05 13.04
N LEU A 101 5.08 -20.97 13.69
CA LEU A 101 5.86 -19.76 13.94
C LEU A 101 5.78 -19.42 15.43
N VAL A 102 6.90 -19.13 16.06
CA VAL A 102 6.97 -18.65 17.45
C VAL A 102 7.68 -17.31 17.46
N VAL A 103 7.03 -16.27 18.01
CA VAL A 103 7.60 -14.92 18.11
C VAL A 103 8.53 -14.86 19.32
N GLU A 104 9.82 -14.68 19.07
CA GLU A 104 10.84 -14.60 20.12
C GLU A 104 11.02 -13.17 20.63
N GLN A 105 11.00 -12.20 19.72
CA GLN A 105 11.15 -10.78 20.03
C GLN A 105 10.16 -9.98 19.20
N ARG A 106 9.25 -9.27 19.87
CA ARG A 106 8.23 -8.45 19.19
C ARG A 106 8.82 -7.20 18.55
N ASN A 107 9.78 -6.56 19.22
CA ASN A 107 10.45 -5.34 18.75
C ASN A 107 9.45 -4.32 18.19
N PHE A 108 9.50 -3.92 16.91
CA PHE A 108 8.57 -2.94 16.34
C PHE A 108 7.08 -3.32 16.49
N LEU A 109 6.74 -4.60 16.61
CA LEU A 109 5.37 -5.09 16.86
C LEU A 109 4.83 -4.74 18.25
N GLU A 110 5.65 -4.18 19.15
CA GLU A 110 5.17 -3.60 20.43
C GLU A 110 4.46 -2.26 20.22
N ILE A 111 4.86 -1.47 19.21
CA ILE A 111 4.28 -0.15 18.94
C ILE A 111 3.34 -0.15 17.74
N TYR A 112 3.64 -0.93 16.70
CA TYR A 112 2.88 -0.97 15.45
C TYR A 112 1.92 -2.16 15.44
N SER A 113 0.77 -1.99 16.09
CA SER A 113 -0.24 -3.05 16.29
C SER A 113 -1.11 -3.36 15.06
N PHE A 114 -0.91 -2.65 13.96
CA PHE A 114 -1.59 -2.90 12.69
C PHE A 114 -1.06 -4.14 11.97
N ASP A 115 0.19 -4.53 12.27
CA ASP A 115 0.79 -5.80 11.87
C ASP A 115 0.74 -6.77 13.06
N GLN A 116 0.41 -8.03 12.79
CA GLN A 116 0.29 -9.05 13.83
C GLN A 116 1.03 -10.32 13.44
N TRP A 117 2.01 -10.69 14.26
CA TRP A 117 2.50 -12.05 14.34
C TRP A 117 1.85 -12.75 15.53
N THR A 118 1.27 -13.92 15.25
CA THR A 118 0.59 -14.77 16.22
C THR A 118 1.33 -16.09 16.29
N ASP A 119 1.60 -16.55 17.51
CA ASP A 119 2.24 -17.85 17.71
C ASP A 119 1.36 -18.97 17.16
N LYS A 120 1.96 -19.79 16.32
CA LYS A 120 1.41 -21.03 15.80
C LYS A 120 2.36 -22.15 16.16
N PHE A 121 2.07 -22.83 17.26
CA PHE A 121 2.86 -23.99 17.66
C PHE A 121 2.54 -25.20 16.80
N VAL A 122 3.57 -25.97 16.49
CA VAL A 122 3.44 -27.30 15.91
C VAL A 122 3.83 -28.35 16.95
N PRO A 123 3.27 -29.56 16.90
CA PRO A 123 3.75 -30.66 17.73
C PRO A 123 5.22 -30.95 17.46
N ILE A 124 5.91 -31.48 18.47
CA ILE A 124 7.30 -31.92 18.35
C ILE A 124 7.29 -33.29 17.67
N PHE A 125 8.07 -33.44 16.61
CA PHE A 125 8.32 -34.71 15.93
C PHE A 125 9.82 -34.96 15.87
N GLU A 126 10.21 -36.23 15.94
CA GLU A 126 11.58 -36.65 15.64
C GLU A 126 11.75 -36.91 14.14
N GLU A 127 12.97 -36.76 13.64
CA GLU A 127 13.29 -37.04 12.25
C GLU A 127 13.06 -38.53 11.95
N ASN A 128 12.31 -38.83 10.88
CA ASN A 128 11.84 -40.17 10.52
C ASN A 128 10.83 -40.81 11.50
N GLU A 129 10.21 -40.03 12.40
CA GLU A 129 9.12 -40.51 13.24
C GLU A 129 7.94 -41.00 12.37
N GLN A 130 7.39 -42.16 12.73
CA GLN A 130 6.22 -42.73 12.06
C GLN A 130 4.99 -42.57 12.92
N PHE A 131 3.91 -42.05 12.32
CA PHE A 131 2.62 -41.91 12.98
C PHE A 131 1.49 -42.30 12.03
N LYS A 132 0.31 -42.52 12.59
CA LYS A 132 -0.91 -42.79 11.82
C LYS A 132 -1.74 -41.50 11.74
N PRO A 133 -2.09 -41.00 10.53
CA PRO A 133 -3.01 -39.88 10.38
C PRO A 133 -4.35 -40.17 11.05
N SER A 134 -4.92 -39.16 11.71
CA SER A 134 -6.24 -39.26 12.35
C SER A 134 -7.40 -39.17 11.36
N LEU A 135 -7.22 -38.39 10.30
CA LEU A 135 -8.22 -38.13 9.26
C LEU A 135 -7.51 -37.93 7.91
N LEU A 136 -8.10 -38.47 6.85
CA LEU A 136 -7.65 -38.30 5.47
C LEU A 136 -8.87 -37.95 4.62
N ASP A 137 -8.94 -36.69 4.20
CA ASP A 137 -10.08 -36.14 3.48
C ASP A 137 -9.65 -35.55 2.14
N ILE A 138 -10.59 -35.55 1.20
CA ILE A 138 -10.47 -34.87 -0.08
C ILE A 138 -11.44 -33.70 -0.07
N HIS A 139 -10.93 -32.49 -0.22
CA HIS A 139 -11.75 -31.29 -0.28
C HIS A 139 -11.98 -30.85 -1.73
N GLU A 140 -13.22 -30.50 -2.05
CA GLU A 140 -13.55 -29.81 -3.29
C GLU A 140 -13.43 -28.28 -3.09
N GLY A 141 -12.84 -27.61 -4.08
CA GLY A 141 -12.72 -26.16 -4.12
C GLY A 141 -13.25 -25.60 -5.43
N GLN A 142 -13.65 -24.33 -5.42
CA GLN A 142 -14.02 -23.60 -6.63
C GLN A 142 -13.25 -22.28 -6.69
N THR A 143 -12.86 -21.88 -7.90
CA THR A 143 -12.24 -20.57 -8.13
C THR A 143 -13.25 -19.46 -7.90
N GLN A 144 -12.83 -18.41 -7.22
CA GLN A 144 -13.62 -17.19 -7.06
C GLN A 144 -13.13 -16.12 -8.04
N PRO A 145 -14.03 -15.30 -8.62
CA PRO A 145 -13.61 -14.15 -9.41
C PRO A 145 -12.89 -13.14 -8.51
N PRO A 146 -12.02 -12.28 -9.09
CA PRO A 146 -11.41 -11.19 -8.35
C PRO A 146 -12.47 -10.25 -7.75
N SER A 147 -12.23 -9.80 -6.52
CA SER A 147 -13.04 -8.76 -5.89
C SER A 147 -12.90 -7.44 -6.63
N HIS A 148 -13.90 -6.56 -6.48
CA HIS A 148 -13.76 -5.16 -6.88
C HIS A 148 -12.62 -4.49 -6.10
N LEU A 149 -12.02 -3.47 -6.71
CA LEU A 149 -10.91 -2.74 -6.12
C LEU A 149 -11.38 -1.97 -4.88
N THR A 150 -10.59 -2.00 -3.81
CA THR A 150 -10.70 -0.99 -2.75
C THR A 150 -10.09 0.33 -3.23
N GLU A 151 -10.29 1.40 -2.46
CA GLU A 151 -9.64 2.68 -2.73
C GLU A 151 -8.10 2.55 -2.67
N SER A 152 -7.57 1.73 -1.75
CA SER A 152 -6.13 1.46 -1.63
C SER A 152 -5.59 0.67 -2.82
N ASP A 153 -6.32 -0.34 -3.30
CA ASP A 153 -5.93 -1.09 -4.51
C ASP A 153 -5.88 -0.18 -5.73
N LEU A 154 -6.86 0.73 -5.85
CA LEU A 154 -6.92 1.69 -6.95
C LEU A 154 -5.77 2.70 -6.90
N ILE A 155 -5.44 3.25 -5.72
CA ILE A 155 -4.27 4.12 -5.53
C ILE A 155 -2.99 3.38 -5.94
N THR A 156 -2.81 2.14 -5.47
CA THR A 156 -1.65 1.29 -5.80
C THR A 156 -1.53 1.04 -7.29
N LEU A 157 -2.65 0.81 -7.99
CA LEU A 157 -2.67 0.65 -9.44
C LEU A 157 -2.35 1.96 -10.17
N MET A 158 -2.86 3.09 -9.68
CA MET A 158 -2.55 4.41 -10.25
C MET A 158 -1.06 4.72 -10.15
N ASP A 159 -0.45 4.50 -8.99
CA ASP A 159 0.99 4.65 -8.76
C ASP A 159 1.81 3.71 -9.66
N LYS A 160 1.45 2.43 -9.70
CA LYS A 160 2.11 1.42 -10.55
C LYS A 160 2.09 1.81 -12.02
N HIS A 161 1.03 2.45 -12.47
CA HIS A 161 0.86 2.91 -13.85
C HIS A 161 1.35 4.34 -14.09
N GLY A 162 1.86 5.02 -13.06
CA GLY A 162 2.40 6.38 -13.15
C GLY A 162 1.35 7.41 -13.53
N ILE A 163 0.11 7.27 -13.05
CA ILE A 163 -0.96 8.24 -13.26
C ILE A 163 -1.44 8.84 -11.95
N GLY A 164 -1.56 10.16 -11.92
CA GLY A 164 -1.72 10.87 -10.65
C GLY A 164 -0.41 10.89 -9.86
N THR A 165 -0.36 11.81 -8.92
CA THR A 165 0.72 12.01 -7.94
C THR A 165 0.11 11.94 -6.54
N ASP A 166 0.95 11.86 -5.51
CA ASP A 166 0.53 11.84 -4.09
C ASP A 166 -0.53 12.90 -3.76
N ALA A 167 -0.46 14.07 -4.42
CA ALA A 167 -1.39 15.17 -4.22
C ALA A 167 -2.70 15.09 -5.03
N THR A 168 -2.76 14.30 -6.12
CA THR A 168 -3.84 14.36 -7.12
C THR A 168 -4.66 13.09 -7.26
N ILE A 169 -4.14 11.94 -6.80
CA ILE A 169 -4.84 10.64 -6.93
C ILE A 169 -6.22 10.68 -6.27
N HIS A 170 -6.31 11.20 -5.04
CA HIS A 170 -7.58 11.30 -4.32
C HIS A 170 -8.61 12.18 -5.05
N GLU A 171 -8.16 13.26 -5.70
CA GLU A 171 -9.04 14.15 -6.47
C GLU A 171 -9.61 13.45 -7.71
N HIS A 172 -8.79 12.64 -8.40
CA HIS A 172 -9.23 11.86 -9.56
C HIS A 172 -10.27 10.81 -9.17
N ILE A 173 -10.02 10.05 -8.09
CA ILE A 173 -10.97 9.06 -7.58
C ILE A 173 -12.29 9.74 -7.19
N LYS A 174 -12.22 10.86 -6.46
CA LYS A 174 -13.39 11.64 -6.05
C LYS A 174 -14.21 12.14 -7.25
N THR A 175 -13.53 12.66 -8.28
CA THR A 175 -14.19 13.15 -9.51
C THR A 175 -14.98 12.05 -10.22
N VAL A 176 -14.42 10.83 -10.30
CA VAL A 176 -15.09 9.66 -10.90
C VAL A 176 -16.36 9.28 -10.12
N GLN A 177 -16.31 9.37 -8.79
CA GLN A 177 -17.45 9.10 -7.92
C GLN A 177 -18.53 10.20 -8.02
N GLU A 178 -18.13 11.47 -7.94
CA GLU A 178 -19.04 12.63 -8.01
C GLU A 178 -19.78 12.69 -9.36
N ARG A 179 -19.12 12.31 -10.46
CA ARG A 179 -19.74 12.22 -11.79
C ARG A 179 -20.62 10.98 -11.99
N GLY A 180 -20.71 10.09 -11.00
CA GLY A 180 -21.55 8.91 -11.06
C GLY A 180 -21.04 7.80 -11.98
N TYR A 181 -19.74 7.75 -12.28
CA TYR A 181 -19.14 6.65 -13.04
C TYR A 181 -18.83 5.42 -12.18
N ALA A 182 -18.56 5.64 -10.88
CA ALA A 182 -18.40 4.59 -9.88
C ALA A 182 -19.03 5.02 -8.55
N VAL A 183 -19.17 4.09 -7.62
CA VAL A 183 -19.66 4.35 -6.26
C VAL A 183 -18.89 3.53 -5.25
N LYS A 184 -18.69 4.10 -4.06
CA LYS A 184 -18.15 3.37 -2.91
C LYS A 184 -19.26 2.50 -2.30
N SER A 185 -19.06 1.19 -2.29
CA SER A 185 -19.95 0.21 -1.66
C SER A 185 -19.16 -0.58 -0.63
N GLY A 186 -19.38 -0.25 0.65
CA GLY A 186 -18.48 -0.68 1.73
C GLY A 186 -17.06 -0.14 1.51
N ILE A 187 -16.09 -1.04 1.43
CA ILE A 187 -14.68 -0.71 1.16
C ILE A 187 -14.33 -0.68 -0.33
N HIS A 188 -15.23 -1.16 -1.19
CA HIS A 188 -14.96 -1.36 -2.62
C HIS A 188 -15.46 -0.18 -3.47
N ILE A 189 -14.79 0.05 -4.59
CA ILE A 189 -15.18 0.97 -5.66
C ILE A 189 -15.83 0.14 -6.76
N VAL A 190 -17.16 0.30 -6.90
CA VAL A 190 -17.95 -0.48 -7.85
C VAL A 190 -18.33 0.41 -9.04
N PRO A 191 -18.04 0.01 -10.29
CA PRO A 191 -18.38 0.79 -11.46
C PRO A 191 -19.90 0.82 -11.67
N LYS A 192 -20.45 1.98 -12.03
CA LYS A 192 -21.85 2.12 -12.45
C LYS A 192 -21.98 1.85 -13.95
N GLN A 193 -23.20 1.53 -14.39
CA GLN A 193 -23.50 1.27 -15.81
C GLN A 193 -23.02 2.40 -16.73
N LEU A 194 -23.15 3.67 -16.32
CA LEU A 194 -22.66 4.83 -17.08
C LEU A 194 -21.14 4.77 -17.28
N GLY A 195 -20.37 4.49 -16.22
CA GLY A 195 -18.91 4.38 -16.30
C GLY A 195 -18.46 3.19 -17.16
N VAL A 196 -19.09 2.02 -16.97
CA VAL A 196 -18.83 0.83 -17.79
C VAL A 196 -19.11 1.10 -19.27
N SER A 197 -20.26 1.70 -19.57
CA SER A 197 -20.67 2.00 -20.95
C SER A 197 -19.71 2.99 -21.60
N LEU A 198 -19.26 4.02 -20.88
CA LEU A 198 -18.30 5.00 -21.40
C LEU A 198 -16.98 4.32 -21.82
N VAL A 199 -16.41 3.49 -20.94
CA VAL A 199 -15.17 2.75 -21.22
C VAL A 199 -15.35 1.79 -22.39
N GLN A 200 -16.43 1.00 -22.39
CA GLN A 200 -16.72 0.05 -23.46
C GLN A 200 -16.95 0.72 -24.81
N THR A 201 -17.58 1.90 -24.84
CA THR A 201 -17.78 2.65 -26.08
C THR A 201 -16.45 3.08 -26.69
N TYR A 202 -15.55 3.67 -25.89
CA TYR A 202 -14.20 4.03 -26.37
C TYR A 202 -13.42 2.82 -26.85
N GLN A 203 -13.50 1.69 -26.14
CA GLN A 203 -12.89 0.44 -26.55
C GLN A 203 -13.44 -0.07 -27.88
N LYS A 204 -14.77 -0.01 -28.10
CA LYS A 204 -15.42 -0.48 -29.33
C LYS A 204 -15.02 0.34 -30.56
N ILE A 205 -14.83 1.65 -30.42
CA ILE A 205 -14.37 2.51 -31.52
C ILE A 205 -12.85 2.46 -31.72
N GLY A 206 -12.14 1.56 -31.03
CA GLY A 206 -10.70 1.35 -31.17
C GLY A 206 -9.84 2.43 -30.52
N ILE A 207 -10.38 3.18 -29.56
CA ILE A 207 -9.68 4.26 -28.86
C ILE A 207 -9.40 3.85 -27.42
N ASP A 208 -8.14 3.55 -27.11
CA ASP A 208 -7.70 3.07 -25.79
C ASP A 208 -7.53 4.18 -24.74
N LEU A 209 -8.46 5.16 -24.67
CA LEU A 209 -8.42 6.25 -23.69
C LEU A 209 -8.59 5.79 -22.23
N TYR A 210 -9.13 4.60 -22.02
CA TYR A 210 -9.27 3.99 -20.69
C TYR A 210 -7.97 3.36 -20.18
N LYS A 211 -6.94 3.22 -21.03
CA LYS A 211 -5.62 2.78 -20.63
C LYS A 211 -4.81 3.97 -20.09
N PRO A 212 -3.94 3.76 -19.06
CA PRO A 212 -3.25 4.86 -18.39
C PRO A 212 -2.12 5.48 -19.21
N TYR A 213 -1.74 4.90 -20.35
CA TYR A 213 -0.49 5.20 -21.05
C TYR A 213 -0.32 6.67 -21.46
N LEU A 214 -1.37 7.27 -22.02
CA LEU A 214 -1.33 8.66 -22.47
C LEU A 214 -1.17 9.61 -21.28
N ARG A 215 -1.93 9.37 -20.20
CA ARG A 215 -1.81 10.18 -18.98
C ARG A 215 -0.43 9.99 -18.35
N ALA A 216 0.06 8.77 -18.28
CA ALA A 216 1.38 8.48 -17.72
C ALA A 216 2.50 9.18 -18.52
N GLN A 217 2.34 9.30 -19.85
CA GLN A 217 3.28 10.09 -20.66
C GLN A 217 3.21 11.57 -20.31
N MET A 218 2.02 12.14 -20.11
CA MET A 218 1.87 13.54 -19.70
C MET A 218 2.51 13.79 -18.32
N GLU A 219 2.34 12.88 -17.35
CA GLU A 219 2.97 12.99 -16.02
C GLU A 219 4.51 12.92 -16.13
N ARG A 220 5.04 12.01 -16.97
CA ARG A 220 6.49 11.94 -17.25
C ARG A 220 7.00 13.23 -17.87
N ASP A 221 6.28 13.78 -18.85
CA ASP A 221 6.66 15.05 -19.48
C ASP A 221 6.68 16.20 -18.46
N MET A 222 5.71 16.25 -17.53
CA MET A 222 5.71 17.26 -16.46
C MET A 222 6.93 17.10 -15.55
N LYS A 223 7.31 15.87 -15.22
CA LYS A 223 8.54 15.59 -14.46
C LYS A 223 9.80 15.98 -15.22
N ASP A 224 9.86 15.72 -16.52
CA ASP A 224 11.01 16.11 -17.34
C ASP A 224 11.16 17.63 -17.45
N ILE A 225 10.06 18.38 -17.40
CA ILE A 225 10.09 19.85 -17.32
C ILE A 225 10.70 20.30 -15.99
N THR A 226 10.28 19.72 -14.85
CA THR A 226 10.82 20.13 -13.53
C THR A 226 12.30 19.79 -13.37
N LEU A 227 12.77 18.74 -14.06
CA LEU A 227 14.19 18.36 -14.12
C LEU A 227 15.00 19.13 -15.17
N GLY A 228 14.36 19.98 -15.99
CA GLY A 228 15.01 20.73 -17.08
C GLY A 228 15.42 19.86 -18.28
N VAL A 229 14.92 18.64 -18.37
CA VAL A 229 15.19 17.69 -19.48
C VAL A 229 14.32 18.01 -20.70
N LYS A 230 13.09 18.49 -20.50
CA LYS A 230 12.13 18.80 -21.59
C LYS A 230 11.62 20.24 -21.49
N ASN A 231 11.49 20.91 -22.63
CA ASN A 231 10.92 22.26 -22.67
C ASN A 231 9.38 22.22 -22.55
N ARG A 232 8.82 23.15 -21.77
CA ARG A 232 7.37 23.28 -21.56
C ARG A 232 6.57 23.43 -22.85
N GLU A 233 7.03 24.25 -23.79
CA GLU A 233 6.34 24.49 -25.06
C GLU A 233 6.32 23.23 -25.93
N GLN A 234 7.42 22.48 -25.93
CA GLN A 234 7.50 21.21 -26.63
C GLN A 234 6.54 20.17 -26.03
N ALA A 235 6.58 19.99 -24.71
CA ALA A 235 5.68 19.06 -24.01
C ALA A 235 4.20 19.41 -24.23
N LEU A 236 3.86 20.71 -24.19
CA LEU A 236 2.50 21.18 -24.45
C LEU A 236 2.08 20.87 -25.89
N LYS A 237 2.94 21.17 -26.87
CA LYS A 237 2.66 20.91 -28.28
C LYS A 237 2.38 19.43 -28.53
N GLU A 238 3.28 18.55 -28.08
CA GLU A 238 3.14 17.09 -28.25
C GLU A 238 1.86 16.56 -27.58
N SER A 239 1.57 17.01 -26.36
CA SER A 239 0.36 16.61 -25.62
C SER A 239 -0.93 17.06 -26.33
N VAL A 240 -0.97 18.31 -26.79
CA VAL A 240 -2.12 18.86 -27.52
C VAL A 240 -2.31 18.17 -28.87
N GLU A 241 -1.23 17.92 -29.63
CA GLU A 241 -1.30 17.22 -30.92
C GLU A 241 -1.85 15.79 -30.75
N ASN A 242 -1.37 15.05 -29.75
CA ASN A 242 -1.86 13.70 -29.43
C ASN A 242 -3.35 13.72 -29.03
N MET A 243 -3.74 14.62 -28.13
CA MET A 243 -5.13 14.75 -27.70
C MET A 243 -6.07 15.18 -28.82
N LEU A 244 -5.62 16.10 -29.69
CA LEU A 244 -6.40 16.56 -30.84
C LEU A 244 -6.61 15.45 -31.86
N LEU A 245 -5.61 14.61 -32.10
CA LEU A 245 -5.74 13.45 -32.96
C LEU A 245 -6.82 12.48 -32.45
N ILE A 246 -6.76 12.13 -31.17
CA ILE A 246 -7.74 11.25 -30.52
C ILE A 246 -9.14 11.89 -30.56
N TYR A 247 -9.24 13.19 -30.30
CA TYR A 247 -10.50 13.91 -30.39
C TYR A 247 -11.10 13.85 -31.80
N LYS A 248 -10.29 14.10 -32.84
CA LYS A 248 -10.75 14.01 -34.25
C LYS A 248 -11.21 12.60 -34.61
N GLN A 249 -10.46 11.58 -34.19
CA GLN A 249 -10.86 10.17 -34.37
C GLN A 249 -12.19 9.88 -33.69
N THR A 250 -12.33 10.27 -32.43
CA THR A 250 -13.59 10.11 -31.66
C THR A 250 -14.75 10.83 -32.35
N ALA A 251 -14.54 12.06 -32.81
CA ALA A 251 -15.57 12.85 -33.47
C ALA A 251 -16.02 12.24 -34.81
N SER A 252 -15.10 11.62 -35.57
CA SER A 252 -15.43 10.96 -36.83
C SER A 252 -16.27 9.68 -36.67
N GLN A 253 -16.27 9.09 -35.47
CA GLN A 253 -17.05 7.91 -35.12
C GLN A 253 -18.45 8.26 -34.59
N LYS A 254 -18.76 9.56 -34.44
CA LYS A 254 -20.02 10.04 -33.86
C LYS A 254 -21.24 9.84 -34.77
N ASP A 255 -20.99 9.60 -36.05
CA ASP A 255 -22.00 9.44 -37.11
C ASP A 255 -22.20 7.97 -37.54
N GLN A 256 -21.58 7.00 -36.85
CA GLN A 256 -21.75 5.55 -37.03
C GLN A 256 -22.47 4.93 -35.83
#